data_AF-A0A836IFS4-F1
#
_entry.id   AF-A0A836IFS4-F1
#
_cell.length_a   1.000
_cell.length_b   1.000
_cell.length_c   1.000
_cell.angle_alpha   90.00
_cell.angle_beta   90.00
_cell.angle_gamma   90.00
#
_symmetry.space_group_name_H-M   'P 1'
#
loop_
_entity.id
_entity.type
_entity.pdbx_description
1 polymer ?
#
loop_
_entity_poly.entity_id
_entity_poly.type
_entity_poly.pdbx_seq_one_letter_code
_entity_poly.pdbx_strand_id
1 'polypeptide(L)'
;MPQNAAQLNRMQIREQEALNRQRRIQDEAVMRREAEAVRRTQSHYNYVASHGYGRTGGGGGGAASPSSSPGASDEVQIRVYVRECDEGDSRSFCYRETATASATSDTTGLRSAACESTSTASYGAGRGAVGSLPPISSSVRSKAPSAPRVSAASGGGGGSADISVGVASAGVVVPSRVRVPRYLQQRKAELAAEKEAVAAELERQRQLSLIPAGQRRVSEAEKADTLRRLDERQQELEGQLGRIPIRFDTQSIQQRRRAIEDELRQIEATRNKYSTKGTLFVPLG
;
A
#
# COMPACT_ATOMS: atom_id res chain seq x y z
N MET A 1 56.82 -19.80 26.14
CA MET A 1 57.05 -18.60 25.30
C MET A 1 55.74 -18.20 24.60
N PRO A 2 54.93 -17.30 25.17
CA PRO A 2 53.60 -16.92 24.66
C PRO A 2 53.66 -15.79 23.61
N GLN A 3 54.41 -15.98 22.52
CA GLN A 3 54.65 -14.93 21.51
C GLN A 3 53.63 -14.90 20.36
N ASN A 4 52.66 -15.82 20.32
CA ASN A 4 51.80 -16.00 19.14
C ASN A 4 50.52 -15.14 19.14
N ALA A 5 49.94 -14.88 20.33
CA ALA A 5 48.65 -14.18 20.42
C ALA A 5 48.72 -12.71 19.94
N ALA A 6 49.80 -12.00 20.25
CA ALA A 6 49.98 -10.61 19.81
C ALA A 6 50.13 -10.49 18.28
N GLN A 7 50.76 -11.47 17.64
CA GLN A 7 50.92 -11.51 16.19
C GLN A 7 49.59 -11.78 15.48
N LEU A 8 48.78 -12.71 16.01
CA LEU A 8 47.44 -13.00 15.50
C LEU A 8 46.51 -11.79 15.61
N ASN A 9 46.52 -11.09 16.75
CA ASN A 9 45.74 -9.85 16.92
C ASN A 9 46.14 -8.78 15.90
N ARG A 10 47.45 -8.60 15.65
CA ARG A 10 47.94 -7.66 14.62
C ARG A 10 47.47 -8.04 13.21
N MET A 11 47.45 -9.33 12.89
CA MET A 11 46.94 -9.82 11.59
C MET A 11 45.45 -9.55 11.44
N GLN A 12 44.65 -9.85 12.48
CA GLN A 12 43.21 -9.60 12.47
C GLN A 12 42.87 -8.12 12.34
N ILE A 13 43.58 -7.24 13.06
CA ILE A 13 43.36 -5.79 12.96
C ILE A 13 43.65 -5.29 11.54
N ARG A 14 44.76 -5.73 10.93
CA ARG A 14 45.09 -5.35 9.54
C ARG A 14 44.05 -5.84 8.54
N GLU A 15 43.55 -7.06 8.71
CA GLU A 15 42.49 -7.63 7.85
C GLU A 15 41.20 -6.82 8.00
N GLN A 16 40.80 -6.49 9.23
CA GLN A 16 39.61 -5.68 9.48
C GLN A 16 39.73 -4.27 8.88
N GLU A 17 40.91 -3.64 8.99
CA GLU A 17 41.20 -2.35 8.36
C GLU A 17 41.17 -2.42 6.83
N ALA A 18 41.62 -3.54 6.24
CA ALA A 18 41.53 -3.77 4.80
C ALA A 18 40.08 -3.91 4.34
N LEU A 19 39.26 -4.68 5.05
CA LEU A 19 37.83 -4.85 4.77
C LEU A 19 37.07 -3.52 4.89
N ASN A 20 37.37 -2.72 5.92
CA ASN A 20 36.77 -1.40 6.09
C ASN A 20 37.15 -0.44 4.96
N ARG A 21 38.40 -0.48 4.49
CA ARG A 21 38.83 0.29 3.30
C ARG A 21 38.07 -0.15 2.05
N GLN A 22 37.89 -1.45 1.84
CA GLN A 22 37.16 -1.98 0.69
C GLN A 22 35.69 -1.57 0.70
N ARG A 23 35.02 -1.61 1.87
CA ARG A 23 33.63 -1.12 2.01
C ARG A 23 33.51 0.35 1.64
N ARG A 24 34.41 1.21 2.15
CA ARG A 24 34.42 2.65 1.81
C ARG A 24 34.57 2.89 0.30
N ILE A 25 35.45 2.14 -0.38
CA ILE A 25 35.61 2.24 -1.83
C ILE A 25 34.35 1.81 -2.58
N GLN A 26 33.67 0.75 -2.11
CA GLN A 26 32.41 0.30 -2.71
C GLN A 26 31.29 1.33 -2.49
N ASP A 27 31.15 1.86 -1.28
CA ASP A 27 30.16 2.89 -0.94
C ASP A 27 30.40 4.16 -1.77
N GLU A 28 31.65 4.61 -1.92
CA GLU A 28 32.00 5.75 -2.76
C GLU A 28 31.67 5.50 -4.24
N ALA A 29 31.91 4.28 -4.74
CA ALA A 29 31.55 3.91 -6.12
C ALA A 29 30.04 3.90 -6.35
N VAL A 30 29.24 3.43 -5.37
CA VAL A 30 27.77 3.46 -5.43
C VAL A 30 27.28 4.90 -5.41
N MET A 31 27.74 5.69 -4.44
CA MET A 31 27.42 7.12 -4.32
C MET A 31 27.74 7.89 -5.61
N ARG A 32 28.86 7.59 -6.27
CA ARG A 32 29.23 8.19 -7.54
C ARG A 32 28.26 7.83 -8.67
N ARG A 33 27.85 6.57 -8.78
CA ARG A 33 26.86 6.13 -9.78
C ARG A 33 25.50 6.79 -9.56
N GLU A 34 25.08 6.91 -8.31
CA GLU A 34 23.83 7.60 -7.96
C GLU A 34 23.87 9.09 -8.31
N ALA A 35 24.98 9.77 -7.99
CA ALA A 35 25.18 11.17 -8.34
C ALA A 35 25.16 11.40 -9.87
N GLU A 36 25.76 10.50 -10.65
CA GLU A 36 25.72 10.56 -12.12
C GLU A 36 24.30 10.33 -12.67
N ALA A 37 23.52 9.43 -12.06
CA ALA A 37 22.13 9.21 -12.44
C ALA A 37 21.25 10.44 -12.17
N VAL A 38 21.40 11.06 -11.00
CA VAL A 38 20.71 12.31 -10.64
C VAL A 38 21.13 13.45 -11.57
N ARG A 39 22.41 13.57 -11.89
CA ARG A 39 22.90 14.57 -12.85
C ARG A 39 22.30 14.36 -14.24
N ARG A 40 22.16 13.12 -14.69
CA ARG A 40 21.53 12.78 -15.97
C ARG A 40 20.05 13.20 -15.99
N THR A 41 19.29 12.87 -14.96
CA THR A 41 17.87 13.26 -14.89
C THR A 41 17.70 14.78 -14.81
N GLN A 42 18.53 15.47 -14.03
CA GLN A 42 18.55 16.94 -13.98
C GLN A 42 18.88 17.55 -15.35
N SER A 43 19.85 16.98 -16.08
CA SER A 43 20.16 17.46 -17.43
C SER A 43 18.99 17.30 -18.41
N HIS A 44 18.25 16.18 -18.33
CA HIS A 44 17.04 15.97 -19.11
C HIS A 44 15.95 16.99 -18.75
N TYR A 45 15.76 17.25 -17.45
CA TYR A 45 14.78 18.23 -16.98
C TYR A 45 15.14 19.65 -17.43
N ASN A 46 16.40 20.05 -17.28
CA ASN A 46 16.89 21.36 -17.73
C ASN A 46 16.74 21.53 -19.24
N TYR A 47 17.01 20.47 -20.03
CA TYR A 47 16.80 20.48 -21.47
C TYR A 47 15.33 20.74 -21.82
N VAL A 48 14.40 19.98 -21.23
CA VAL A 48 12.96 20.13 -21.46
C VAL A 48 12.48 21.52 -21.03
N ALA A 49 12.92 22.01 -19.87
CA ALA A 49 12.58 23.34 -19.36
C ALA A 49 13.08 24.46 -20.29
N SER A 50 14.29 24.32 -20.86
CA SER A 50 14.86 25.29 -21.80
C SER A 50 14.23 25.25 -23.20
N HIS A 51 13.71 24.09 -23.63
CA HIS A 51 13.14 23.90 -24.97
C HIS A 51 11.71 24.45 -25.14
N GLY A 52 11.13 25.04 -24.08
CA GLY A 52 9.94 25.89 -24.23
C GLY A 52 8.61 25.17 -24.49
N TYR A 53 8.54 23.84 -24.36
CA TYR A 53 7.28 23.09 -24.36
C TYR A 53 6.49 23.38 -23.06
N GLY A 54 5.92 24.58 -22.94
CA GLY A 54 5.10 24.98 -21.78
C GLY A 54 5.21 26.43 -21.36
N ARG A 55 6.07 27.27 -21.98
CA ARG A 55 6.05 28.72 -21.72
C ARG A 55 5.08 29.42 -22.67
N THR A 56 3.80 29.06 -22.59
CA THR A 56 2.71 29.84 -23.18
C THR A 56 2.53 31.10 -22.33
N GLY A 57 2.93 32.27 -22.84
CA GLY A 57 2.61 33.56 -22.23
C GLY A 57 3.78 34.30 -21.58
N GLY A 58 4.83 34.62 -22.36
CA GLY A 58 5.94 35.40 -21.82
C GLY A 58 6.89 36.02 -22.84
N GLY A 59 6.34 36.54 -23.94
CA GLY A 59 6.98 37.60 -24.74
C GLY A 59 6.02 38.79 -24.79
N GLY A 60 6.41 40.04 -24.57
CA GLY A 60 7.75 40.59 -24.36
C GLY A 60 7.66 42.06 -23.96
N GLY A 61 8.82 42.71 -23.87
CA GLY A 61 8.89 44.16 -23.97
C GLY A 61 8.43 44.59 -25.36
N GLY A 62 7.55 45.59 -25.42
CA GLY A 62 7.06 46.13 -26.68
C GLY A 62 5.72 46.85 -26.54
N ALA A 63 5.81 48.14 -26.17
CA ALA A 63 4.89 49.24 -26.48
C ALA A 63 3.36 49.00 -26.48
N ALA A 64 2.72 49.61 -25.48
CA ALA A 64 1.47 50.37 -25.53
C ALA A 64 0.39 49.96 -26.56
N SER A 65 -0.72 49.37 -26.07
CA SER A 65 -2.07 49.82 -26.43
C SER A 65 -3.13 49.32 -25.44
N PRO A 66 -4.22 50.06 -25.21
CA PRO A 66 -5.09 49.88 -24.06
C PRO A 66 -6.37 49.10 -24.38
N SER A 67 -6.96 48.57 -23.31
CA SER A 67 -8.38 48.22 -23.14
C SER A 67 -9.00 47.24 -24.15
N SER A 68 -9.10 45.97 -23.75
CA SER A 68 -10.34 45.22 -23.93
C SER A 68 -10.47 44.06 -22.92
N SER A 69 -11.57 44.14 -22.16
CA SER A 69 -12.33 43.08 -21.48
C SER A 69 -11.63 42.03 -20.59
N PRO A 70 -11.82 42.08 -19.27
CA PRO A 70 -11.59 40.97 -18.37
C PRO A 70 -12.79 40.02 -18.42
N GLY A 71 -12.67 38.85 -19.06
CA GLY A 71 -13.83 37.94 -19.08
C GLY A 71 -13.74 36.65 -19.87
N ALA A 72 -12.57 36.23 -20.36
CA ALA A 72 -12.43 34.90 -20.95
C ALA A 72 -11.33 34.18 -20.20
N SER A 73 -11.73 33.31 -19.27
CA SER A 73 -10.86 32.34 -18.63
C SER A 73 -10.12 31.57 -19.73
N ASP A 74 -8.79 31.56 -19.62
CA ASP A 74 -7.87 30.93 -20.55
C ASP A 74 -8.02 29.40 -20.43
N GLU A 75 -9.10 28.87 -21.01
CA GLU A 75 -9.42 27.44 -20.96
C GLU A 75 -8.58 26.72 -22.02
N VAL A 76 -7.46 26.16 -21.59
CA VAL A 76 -6.58 25.35 -22.44
C VAL A 76 -7.28 24.02 -22.75
N GLN A 77 -7.87 23.91 -23.94
CA GLN A 77 -8.54 22.69 -24.40
C GLN A 77 -7.54 21.78 -25.14
N ILE A 78 -7.01 20.76 -24.47
CA ILE A 78 -6.13 19.77 -25.08
C ILE A 78 -6.98 18.71 -25.80
N ARG A 79 -6.92 18.68 -27.14
CA ARG A 79 -7.55 17.64 -27.96
C ARG A 79 -6.54 16.56 -28.31
N VAL A 80 -6.62 15.43 -27.61
CA VAL A 80 -5.81 14.25 -27.90
C VAL A 80 -6.56 13.41 -28.94
N TYR A 81 -6.05 13.39 -30.17
CA TYR A 81 -6.53 12.50 -31.20
C TYR A 81 -5.76 11.18 -31.11
N VAL A 82 -6.41 10.15 -30.57
CA VAL A 82 -5.90 8.78 -30.68
C VAL A 82 -6.17 8.36 -32.13
N ARG A 83 -5.15 8.49 -32.98
CA ARG A 83 -5.18 7.89 -34.31
C ARG A 83 -5.32 6.38 -34.12
N GLU A 84 -6.35 5.81 -34.73
CA GLU A 84 -6.74 4.39 -34.71
C GLU A 84 -7.66 3.99 -33.54
N CYS A 85 -8.93 4.43 -33.60
CA CYS A 85 -10.15 3.60 -33.52
C CYS A 85 -11.39 4.52 -33.49
N ASP A 86 -12.28 4.31 -34.47
CA ASP A 86 -13.69 4.73 -34.59
C ASP A 86 -14.08 6.21 -34.36
N GLU A 87 -14.61 6.83 -35.42
CA GLU A 87 -15.05 8.23 -35.53
C GLU A 87 -16.20 8.66 -34.58
N GLY A 88 -16.64 7.80 -33.65
CA GLY A 88 -17.78 8.03 -32.76
C GLY A 88 -17.44 8.47 -31.33
N ASP A 89 -16.22 8.21 -30.83
CA ASP A 89 -15.91 8.33 -29.39
C ASP A 89 -14.85 9.39 -29.07
N SER A 90 -15.08 10.65 -29.46
CA SER A 90 -14.24 11.75 -28.99
C SER A 90 -14.56 12.06 -27.53
N ARG A 91 -13.75 11.56 -26.60
CA ARG A 91 -13.81 11.98 -25.18
C ARG A 91 -13.04 13.28 -24.99
N SER A 92 -13.77 14.37 -24.69
CA SER A 92 -13.17 15.63 -24.25
C SER A 92 -12.98 15.63 -22.74
N PHE A 93 -11.78 15.97 -22.28
CA PHE A 93 -11.49 16.20 -20.86
C PHE A 93 -11.24 17.69 -20.64
N CYS A 94 -12.01 18.32 -19.76
CA CYS A 94 -11.72 19.67 -19.27
C CYS A 94 -10.94 19.55 -17.96
N TYR A 95 -9.67 19.97 -17.98
CA TYR A 95 -8.86 20.08 -16.78
C TYR A 95 -9.06 21.48 -16.19
N ARG A 96 -9.77 21.55 -15.05
CA ARG A 96 -9.77 22.77 -14.23
C ARG A 96 -8.55 22.73 -13.34
N GLU A 97 -7.56 23.52 -13.68
CA GLU A 97 -6.39 23.78 -12.84
C GLU A 97 -6.88 24.52 -11.59
N THR A 98 -7.18 23.78 -10.51
CA THR A 98 -7.35 24.40 -9.21
C THR A 98 -6.00 24.98 -8.84
N ALA A 99 -5.90 26.31 -8.90
CA ALA A 99 -4.73 27.07 -8.50
C ALA A 99 -4.10 26.41 -7.28
N THR A 100 -2.85 25.96 -7.42
CA THR A 100 -2.02 25.54 -6.30
C THR A 100 -2.12 26.64 -5.26
N ALA A 101 -2.74 26.33 -4.11
CA ALA A 101 -2.76 27.20 -2.96
C ALA A 101 -1.30 27.48 -2.57
N SER A 102 -0.80 28.63 -3.02
CA SER A 102 0.44 29.21 -2.54
C SER A 102 0.27 29.43 -1.05
N ALA A 103 0.77 28.49 -0.26
CA ALA A 103 0.95 28.67 1.17
C ALA A 103 2.07 29.69 1.38
N THR A 104 1.74 30.98 1.26
CA THR A 104 2.54 32.05 1.84
C THR A 104 1.99 32.34 3.22
N SER A 105 2.71 31.81 4.21
CA SER A 105 2.62 32.20 5.60
C SER A 105 3.04 33.67 5.75
N ASP A 106 2.08 34.57 5.89
CA ASP A 106 2.32 35.93 6.37
C ASP A 106 1.71 36.11 7.76
N THR A 107 2.60 35.96 8.74
CA THR A 107 2.44 36.39 10.12
C THR A 107 2.61 37.91 10.16
N THR A 108 1.52 38.67 10.29
CA THR A 108 1.49 39.95 11.03
C THR A 108 0.04 40.38 11.25
N GLY A 109 -0.32 40.62 12.50
CA GLY A 109 -1.69 40.93 12.92
C GLY A 109 -2.09 42.40 12.88
N LEU A 110 -3.19 42.66 13.61
CA LEU A 110 -3.82 43.93 13.98
C LEU A 110 -4.75 44.58 12.93
N ARG A 111 -6.07 44.44 13.08
CA ARG A 111 -6.94 45.34 13.87
C ARG A 111 -8.44 45.17 13.55
N SER A 112 -9.20 44.89 14.61
CA SER A 112 -10.46 45.52 15.03
C SER A 112 -11.29 46.30 14.00
N ALA A 113 -12.52 45.83 13.75
CA ALA A 113 -13.73 46.66 13.77
C ALA A 113 -14.96 45.78 13.98
N ALA A 114 -15.75 46.14 14.99
CA ALA A 114 -17.01 45.53 15.35
C ALA A 114 -18.14 45.86 14.36
N CYS A 115 -19.16 44.98 14.31
CA CYS A 115 -20.55 45.43 14.29
C CYS A 115 -21.44 44.35 14.93
N GLU A 116 -21.98 44.71 16.09
CA GLU A 116 -23.10 44.05 16.74
C GLU A 116 -24.35 44.16 15.86
N SER A 117 -25.19 43.13 15.85
CA SER A 117 -26.65 43.32 15.89
C SER A 117 -27.34 42.05 16.38
N THR A 118 -27.93 42.25 17.55
CA THR A 118 -28.94 41.54 18.33
C THR A 118 -30.17 41.11 17.53
N SER A 119 -30.73 39.94 17.88
CA SER A 119 -32.13 39.73 18.34
C SER A 119 -32.56 38.27 18.07
N THR A 120 -32.69 37.39 19.08
CA THR A 120 -33.79 37.17 20.03
C THR A 120 -35.09 36.56 19.47
N ALA A 121 -35.58 35.57 20.24
CA ALA A 121 -36.93 35.00 20.31
C ALA A 121 -37.34 33.96 19.23
N SER A 122 -38.01 32.82 19.52
CA SER A 122 -38.47 32.26 20.80
C SER A 122 -39.24 30.93 20.60
N TYR A 123 -39.30 30.14 21.69
CA TYR A 123 -40.34 29.16 22.11
C TYR A 123 -40.73 27.95 21.25
N GLY A 124 -40.65 26.77 21.89
CA GLY A 124 -41.32 25.54 21.48
C GLY A 124 -41.08 24.39 22.47
N ALA A 125 -41.84 24.40 23.57
CA ALA A 125 -41.81 23.38 24.62
C ALA A 125 -42.38 22.03 24.14
N GLY A 126 -41.83 20.92 24.63
CA GLY A 126 -42.39 19.58 24.49
C GLY A 126 -41.82 18.63 25.55
N ARG A 127 -42.62 18.40 26.60
CA ARG A 127 -42.37 17.51 27.75
C ARG A 127 -42.62 16.04 27.41
N GLY A 128 -41.93 15.15 28.15
CA GLY A 128 -42.35 13.77 28.49
C GLY A 128 -41.76 12.69 27.58
N ALA A 129 -41.31 11.52 28.03
CA ALA A 129 -41.51 10.84 29.30
C ALA A 129 -40.39 9.79 29.56
N VAL A 130 -40.11 9.63 30.84
CA VAL A 130 -39.55 8.48 31.60
C VAL A 130 -39.54 7.10 30.91
N GLY A 131 -38.47 6.32 31.16
CA GLY A 131 -38.51 4.88 30.91
C GLY A 131 -37.19 4.09 31.03
N SER A 132 -36.81 3.75 32.26
CA SER A 132 -36.14 2.50 32.68
C SER A 132 -34.71 2.16 32.17
N LEU A 133 -33.76 2.31 33.08
CA LEU A 133 -32.49 1.56 33.13
C LEU A 133 -32.74 0.16 33.74
N PRO A 134 -32.22 -0.94 33.16
CA PRO A 134 -32.11 -2.21 33.88
C PRO A 134 -30.80 -2.32 34.68
N PRO A 135 -30.80 -3.14 35.74
CA PRO A 135 -29.80 -3.10 36.81
C PRO A 135 -28.55 -3.95 36.55
N ILE A 136 -27.51 -3.49 37.23
CA ILE A 136 -26.30 -4.18 37.68
C ILE A 136 -26.64 -5.60 38.17
N SER A 137 -26.02 -6.62 37.57
CA SER A 137 -25.95 -7.97 38.13
C SER A 137 -24.49 -8.34 38.33
N SER A 138 -24.09 -8.35 39.59
CA SER A 138 -22.88 -8.98 40.09
C SER A 138 -23.15 -10.45 40.34
N SER A 139 -22.32 -11.34 39.80
CA SER A 139 -22.15 -12.67 40.38
C SER A 139 -20.70 -13.14 40.30
N VAL A 140 -20.29 -13.58 41.49
CA VAL A 140 -19.00 -14.06 41.95
C VAL A 140 -18.71 -15.43 41.32
N ARG A 141 -17.40 -15.77 41.26
CA ARG A 141 -16.83 -17.06 41.71
C ARG A 141 -16.21 -17.97 40.63
N SER A 142 -14.88 -17.92 40.61
CA SER A 142 -13.96 -19.06 40.71
C SER A 142 -14.08 -20.24 39.74
N LYS A 143 -13.09 -20.37 38.83
CA LYS A 143 -12.34 -21.63 38.62
C LYS A 143 -11.14 -21.43 37.68
N ALA A 144 -9.94 -21.43 38.25
CA ALA A 144 -8.80 -22.15 37.66
C ALA A 144 -9.05 -23.65 37.92
N PRO A 145 -8.65 -24.60 37.04
CA PRO A 145 -7.23 -24.92 36.87
C PRO A 145 -6.84 -25.48 35.48
N SER A 146 -5.57 -25.86 35.39
CA SER A 146 -4.98 -26.93 34.56
C SER A 146 -4.13 -26.49 33.37
N ALA A 147 -2.84 -26.80 33.52
CA ALA A 147 -1.79 -26.72 32.54
C ALA A 147 -2.04 -27.66 31.33
N PRO A 148 -1.56 -27.31 30.13
CA PRO A 148 -1.36 -28.29 29.08
C PRO A 148 -0.13 -29.14 29.41
N ARG A 149 -0.44 -30.40 29.70
CA ARG A 149 0.41 -31.57 29.84
C ARG A 149 1.27 -31.75 28.57
N VAL A 150 2.58 -31.87 28.78
CA VAL A 150 3.55 -32.43 27.84
C VAL A 150 2.99 -33.69 27.18
N SER A 151 2.82 -33.66 25.86
CA SER A 151 2.61 -34.83 25.03
C SER A 151 3.73 -34.88 23.99
N ALA A 152 4.70 -35.73 24.29
CA ALA A 152 5.69 -36.20 23.35
C ALA A 152 4.99 -37.11 22.32
N ALA A 153 4.91 -36.65 21.08
CA ALA A 153 4.86 -37.50 19.90
C ALA A 153 6.17 -37.20 19.16
N SER A 154 7.14 -38.11 19.02
CA SER A 154 7.08 -39.50 18.54
C SER A 154 6.36 -39.60 17.19
N GLY A 155 7.02 -39.04 16.18
CA GLY A 155 6.78 -39.29 14.77
C GLY A 155 7.98 -38.70 14.03
N GLY A 156 8.67 -39.36 13.13
CA GLY A 156 8.49 -40.63 12.47
C GLY A 156 9.54 -40.56 11.35
N GLY A 157 10.41 -41.56 11.27
CA GLY A 157 11.52 -41.57 10.33
C GLY A 157 11.03 -41.49 8.89
N GLY A 158 11.40 -40.41 8.20
CA GLY A 158 11.30 -40.30 6.75
C GLY A 158 12.56 -40.90 6.13
N GLY A 159 12.41 -42.10 5.57
CA GLY A 159 13.46 -42.78 4.81
C GLY A 159 13.94 -41.96 3.63
N SER A 160 15.26 -41.93 3.45
CA SER A 160 15.85 -41.67 2.14
C SER A 160 16.42 -42.97 1.63
N ALA A 161 15.99 -43.29 0.41
CA ALA A 161 16.17 -44.53 -0.28
C ALA A 161 17.65 -44.89 -0.48
N ASP A 162 17.88 -46.20 -0.38
CA ASP A 162 19.06 -46.91 -0.84
C ASP A 162 19.37 -46.58 -2.31
N ILE A 163 20.58 -46.06 -2.55
CA ILE A 163 21.30 -46.31 -3.80
C ILE A 163 22.40 -47.32 -3.44
N SER A 164 22.05 -48.58 -3.65
CA SER A 164 22.92 -49.74 -3.49
C SER A 164 23.86 -49.85 -4.69
N VAL A 165 25.10 -49.40 -4.52
CA VAL A 165 26.23 -49.85 -5.35
C VAL A 165 27.05 -50.80 -4.49
N GLY A 166 26.86 -52.09 -4.75
CA GLY A 166 27.56 -53.17 -4.08
C GLY A 166 29.02 -53.24 -4.49
N VAL A 167 29.91 -53.20 -3.51
CA VAL A 167 31.23 -53.84 -3.56
C VAL A 167 31.42 -54.55 -2.23
N ALA A 168 31.31 -55.88 -2.27
CA ALA A 168 31.65 -56.74 -1.16
C ALA A 168 33.17 -56.72 -0.95
N SER A 169 33.63 -56.24 0.20
CA SER A 169 35.01 -56.44 0.65
C SER A 169 35.00 -56.97 2.08
N ALA A 170 35.74 -58.06 2.27
CA ALA A 170 35.81 -58.86 3.47
C ALA A 170 36.31 -58.08 4.71
N GLY A 171 35.59 -58.26 5.81
CA GLY A 171 36.13 -58.54 7.15
C GLY A 171 37.32 -57.74 7.66
N VAL A 172 37.08 -56.48 8.07
CA VAL A 172 37.78 -55.88 9.22
C VAL A 172 36.73 -55.14 10.05
N VAL A 173 36.34 -55.70 11.21
CA VAL A 173 35.49 -55.01 12.19
C VAL A 173 36.36 -53.94 12.87
N VAL A 174 36.50 -52.79 12.21
CA VAL A 174 37.05 -51.59 12.82
C VAL A 174 35.96 -51.02 13.75
N PRO A 175 36.21 -50.87 15.06
CA PRO A 175 35.22 -50.30 15.96
C PRO A 175 34.89 -48.85 15.55
N SER A 176 33.73 -48.69 14.90
CA SER A 176 32.93 -47.47 14.79
C SER A 176 33.70 -46.13 14.70
N ARG A 177 34.66 -46.01 13.77
CA ARG A 177 35.42 -44.77 13.53
C ARG A 177 34.65 -43.69 12.76
N VAL A 178 33.35 -43.88 12.53
CA VAL A 178 32.52 -43.01 11.66
C VAL A 178 31.31 -42.43 12.40
N ARG A 179 31.13 -42.72 13.70
CA ARG A 179 29.96 -42.24 14.45
C ARG A 179 30.20 -40.83 14.96
N VAL A 180 29.59 -39.85 14.30
CA VAL A 180 29.61 -38.44 14.69
C VAL A 180 29.06 -38.30 16.13
N PRO A 181 29.81 -37.66 17.05
CA PRO A 181 29.34 -37.35 18.39
C PRO A 181 27.99 -36.63 18.41
N ARG A 182 27.12 -36.97 19.38
CA ARG A 182 25.75 -36.41 19.48
C ARG A 182 25.72 -34.88 19.52
N TYR A 183 26.69 -34.24 20.19
CA TYR A 183 26.74 -32.78 20.27
C TYR A 183 26.94 -32.10 18.91
N LEU A 184 27.64 -32.75 17.97
CA LEU A 184 27.79 -32.23 16.61
C LEU A 184 26.51 -32.41 15.79
N GLN A 185 25.75 -33.47 16.05
CA GLN A 185 24.43 -33.68 15.44
C GLN A 185 23.43 -32.65 15.97
N GLN A 186 23.41 -32.41 17.28
CA GLN A 186 22.61 -31.37 17.93
C GLN A 186 22.95 -29.98 17.39
N ARG A 187 24.24 -29.63 17.34
CA ARG A 187 24.68 -28.33 16.82
C ARG A 187 24.33 -28.10 15.34
N LYS A 188 24.32 -29.18 14.53
CA LYS A 188 23.85 -29.10 13.14
C LYS A 188 22.34 -28.90 13.06
N ALA A 189 21.57 -29.57 13.91
CA ALA A 189 20.12 -29.39 13.98
C ALA A 189 19.76 -27.98 14.44
N GLU A 190 20.46 -27.46 15.46
CA GLU A 190 20.31 -26.07 15.92
C GLU A 190 20.62 -25.07 14.81
N LEU A 191 21.76 -25.19 14.13
CA LEU A 191 22.12 -24.32 13.01
C LEU A 191 21.15 -24.44 11.82
N ALA A 192 20.57 -25.62 11.58
CA ALA A 192 19.57 -25.80 10.54
C ALA A 192 18.25 -25.10 10.92
N ALA A 193 17.80 -25.26 12.17
CA ALA A 193 16.60 -24.61 12.68
C ALA A 193 16.73 -23.07 12.70
N GLU A 194 17.89 -22.54 13.12
CA GLU A 194 18.16 -21.10 13.09
C GLU A 194 18.13 -20.55 11.65
N LYS A 195 18.73 -21.26 10.69
CA LYS A 195 18.69 -20.87 9.27
C LYS A 195 17.29 -20.89 8.70
N GLU A 196 16.48 -21.88 9.05
CA GLU A 196 15.08 -21.99 8.64
C GLU A 196 14.24 -20.86 9.22
N ALA A 197 14.42 -20.54 10.50
CA ALA A 197 13.74 -19.41 11.15
C ALA A 197 14.06 -18.07 10.47
N VAL A 198 15.34 -17.82 10.19
CA VAL A 198 15.77 -16.60 9.49
C VAL A 198 15.23 -16.56 8.06
N ALA A 199 15.18 -17.69 7.35
CA ALA A 199 14.60 -17.76 6.02
C ALA A 199 13.09 -17.46 6.03
N ALA A 200 12.33 -18.00 6.98
CA ALA A 200 10.91 -17.74 7.14
C ALA A 200 10.62 -16.26 7.46
N GLU A 201 11.45 -15.63 8.29
CA GLU A 201 11.36 -14.19 8.57
C GLU A 201 11.67 -13.34 7.33
N LEU A 202 12.71 -13.68 6.57
CA LEU A 202 13.04 -13.01 5.30
C LEU A 202 11.93 -13.16 4.26
N GLU A 203 11.29 -14.32 4.18
CA GLU A 203 10.15 -14.53 3.29
C GLU A 203 8.94 -13.69 3.70
N ARG A 204 8.65 -13.59 5.00
CA ARG A 204 7.64 -12.65 5.50
C ARG A 204 8.00 -11.21 5.17
N GLN A 205 9.27 -10.82 5.35
CA GLN A 205 9.72 -9.47 4.99
C GLN A 205 9.59 -9.21 3.49
N ARG A 206 9.96 -10.17 2.62
CA ARG A 206 9.75 -10.07 1.17
C ARG A 206 8.27 -9.90 0.83
N GLN A 207 7.39 -10.66 1.47
CA GLN A 207 5.94 -10.51 1.29
C GLN A 207 5.45 -9.12 1.71
N LEU A 208 6.00 -8.54 2.78
CA LEU A 208 5.71 -7.18 3.22
C LEU A 208 6.30 -6.11 2.29
N SER A 209 7.51 -6.30 1.76
CA SER A 209 8.13 -5.36 0.79
C SER A 209 7.36 -5.26 -0.52
N LEU A 210 6.64 -6.32 -0.90
CA LEU A 210 5.72 -6.31 -2.04
C LEU A 210 4.42 -5.51 -1.79
N ILE A 211 4.16 -5.10 -0.55
CA ILE A 211 2.98 -4.34 -0.16
C ILE A 211 3.42 -2.88 0.06
N PRO A 212 2.89 -1.92 -0.72
CA PRO A 212 3.13 -0.51 -0.47
C PRO A 212 2.76 -0.14 0.97
N ALA A 213 3.58 0.70 1.61
CA ALA A 213 3.34 1.15 2.98
C ALA A 213 1.94 1.81 3.11
N GLY A 214 1.22 1.50 4.20
CA GLY A 214 -0.13 2.01 4.44
C GLY A 214 -1.24 1.35 3.60
N GLN A 215 -0.91 0.34 2.78
CA GLN A 215 -1.90 -0.43 2.03
C GLN A 215 -1.95 -1.88 2.52
N ARG A 216 -3.11 -2.50 2.34
CA ARG A 216 -3.35 -3.91 2.64
C ARG A 216 -3.79 -4.64 1.38
N ARG A 217 -3.25 -5.84 1.15
CA ARG A 217 -3.72 -6.76 0.11
C ARG A 217 -5.11 -7.30 0.48
N VAL A 218 -6.04 -7.19 -0.46
CA VAL A 218 -7.36 -7.84 -0.35
C VAL A 218 -7.22 -9.30 -0.76
N SER A 219 -7.63 -10.19 0.13
CA SER A 219 -7.61 -11.64 -0.13
C SER A 219 -8.67 -12.01 -1.18
N GLU A 220 -8.48 -13.13 -1.88
CA GLU A 220 -9.43 -13.59 -2.89
C GLU A 220 -10.82 -13.91 -2.30
N ALA A 221 -10.86 -14.40 -1.05
CA ALA A 221 -12.11 -14.62 -0.33
C ALA A 221 -12.87 -13.31 -0.11
N GLU A 222 -12.18 -12.26 0.36
CA GLU A 222 -12.79 -10.94 0.56
C GLU A 222 -13.29 -10.34 -0.76
N LYS A 223 -12.55 -10.54 -1.87
CA LYS A 223 -13.01 -10.13 -3.20
C LYS A 223 -14.28 -10.87 -3.61
N ALA A 224 -14.36 -12.17 -3.38
CA ALA A 224 -15.54 -12.96 -3.72
C ALA A 224 -16.75 -12.51 -2.89
N ASP A 225 -16.56 -12.24 -1.61
CA ASP A 225 -17.62 -11.73 -0.73
C ASP A 225 -18.11 -10.34 -1.14
N THR A 226 -17.20 -9.43 -1.53
CA THR A 226 -17.60 -8.11 -2.04
C THR A 226 -18.35 -8.22 -3.37
N LEU A 227 -17.90 -9.08 -4.29
CA LEU A 227 -18.59 -9.32 -5.55
C LEU A 227 -20.01 -9.88 -5.33
N ARG A 228 -20.18 -10.82 -4.40
CA ARG A 228 -21.52 -11.33 -4.03
C ARG A 228 -22.45 -10.22 -3.53
N ARG A 229 -21.97 -9.37 -2.62
CA ARG A 229 -22.76 -8.23 -2.12
C ARG A 229 -23.12 -7.23 -3.22
N LEU A 230 -22.22 -7.00 -4.18
CA LEU A 230 -22.47 -6.13 -5.33
C LEU A 230 -23.51 -6.74 -6.27
N ASP A 231 -23.44 -8.06 -6.53
CA ASP A 231 -24.40 -8.77 -7.38
C ASP A 231 -25.80 -8.78 -6.73
N GLU A 232 -25.91 -9.01 -5.42
CA GLU A 232 -27.16 -8.92 -4.66
C GLU A 232 -27.77 -7.51 -4.75
N ARG A 233 -26.95 -6.47 -4.51
CA ARG A 233 -27.40 -5.09 -4.58
C ARG A 233 -27.83 -4.67 -5.99
N GLN A 234 -27.15 -5.17 -7.02
CA GLN A 234 -27.52 -4.94 -8.41
C GLN A 234 -28.93 -5.50 -8.70
N GLN A 235 -29.19 -6.75 -8.30
CA GLN A 235 -30.51 -7.39 -8.50
C GLN A 235 -31.63 -6.63 -7.78
N GLU A 236 -31.37 -6.12 -6.56
CA GLU A 236 -32.33 -5.28 -5.84
C GLU A 236 -32.70 -4.03 -6.63
N LEU A 237 -31.71 -3.33 -7.19
CA LEU A 237 -31.90 -2.08 -7.94
C LEU A 237 -32.61 -2.33 -9.28
N GLU A 238 -32.26 -3.41 -9.99
CA GLU A 238 -32.98 -3.84 -11.20
C GLU A 238 -34.45 -4.16 -10.90
N GLY A 239 -34.72 -4.82 -9.77
CA GLY A 239 -36.08 -5.06 -9.27
C GLY A 239 -36.83 -3.75 -8.95
N GLN A 240 -36.15 -2.75 -8.40
CA GLN A 240 -36.74 -1.43 -8.16
C GLN A 240 -37.03 -0.67 -9.46
N LEU A 241 -36.13 -0.75 -10.44
CA LEU A 241 -36.30 -0.14 -11.75
C LEU A 241 -37.52 -0.74 -12.47
N GLY A 242 -37.69 -2.06 -12.40
CA GLY A 242 -38.86 -2.76 -12.97
C GLY A 242 -40.20 -2.41 -12.30
N ARG A 243 -40.19 -1.90 -11.06
CA ARG A 243 -41.41 -1.42 -10.37
C ARG A 243 -41.82 -0.01 -10.79
N ILE A 244 -40.97 0.73 -11.49
CA ILE A 244 -41.29 2.09 -11.94
C ILE A 244 -42.31 2.02 -13.09
N PRO A 245 -43.46 2.70 -13.00
CA PRO A 245 -44.44 2.71 -14.08
C PRO A 245 -43.88 3.26 -15.40
N ILE A 246 -44.17 2.60 -16.51
CA ILE A 246 -43.64 2.93 -17.85
C ILE A 246 -44.05 4.34 -18.31
N ARG A 247 -45.21 4.84 -17.88
CA ARG A 247 -45.89 6.00 -18.49
C ARG A 247 -46.03 7.22 -17.59
N PHE A 248 -45.42 7.24 -16.41
CA PHE A 248 -45.55 8.37 -15.49
C PHE A 248 -44.28 9.20 -15.41
N ASP A 249 -44.32 10.36 -16.06
CA ASP A 249 -43.23 11.34 -16.15
C ASP A 249 -43.31 12.44 -15.10
N THR A 250 -43.64 12.10 -13.85
CA THR A 250 -43.46 13.08 -12.77
C THR A 250 -41.97 13.25 -12.49
N GLN A 251 -41.54 14.46 -12.13
CA GLN A 251 -40.13 14.73 -11.82
C GLN A 251 -39.60 13.82 -10.71
N SER A 252 -40.42 13.47 -9.72
CA SER A 252 -40.04 12.56 -8.63
C SER A 252 -39.74 11.15 -9.13
N ILE A 253 -40.51 10.65 -10.10
CA ILE A 253 -40.28 9.34 -10.72
C ILE A 253 -39.00 9.38 -11.57
N GLN A 254 -38.79 10.45 -12.34
CA GLN A 254 -37.56 10.62 -13.12
C GLN A 254 -36.31 10.69 -12.23
N GLN A 255 -36.38 11.44 -11.13
CA GLN A 255 -35.29 11.52 -10.15
C GLN A 255 -34.98 10.16 -9.52
N ARG A 256 -36.02 9.42 -9.11
CA ARG A 256 -35.85 8.08 -8.55
C ARG A 256 -35.19 7.13 -9.56
N ARG A 257 -35.63 7.16 -10.82
CA ARG A 257 -35.04 6.35 -11.89
C ARG A 257 -33.57 6.69 -12.11
N ARG A 258 -33.24 7.98 -12.22
CA ARG A 258 -31.84 8.43 -12.37
C ARG A 258 -30.97 8.00 -11.20
N ALA A 259 -31.46 8.14 -9.97
CA ALA A 259 -30.72 7.70 -8.78
C ALA A 259 -30.41 6.19 -8.81
N ILE A 260 -31.38 5.35 -9.23
CA ILE A 260 -31.17 3.92 -9.39
C ILE A 260 -30.15 3.62 -10.50
N GLU A 261 -30.25 4.29 -11.65
CA GLU A 261 -29.32 4.13 -12.77
C GLU A 261 -27.89 4.57 -12.41
N ASP A 262 -27.74 5.65 -11.63
CA ASP A 262 -26.45 6.13 -11.13
C ASP A 262 -25.83 5.17 -10.11
N GLU A 263 -26.63 4.60 -9.19
CA GLU A 263 -26.16 3.55 -8.28
C GLU A 263 -25.73 2.29 -9.04
N LEU A 264 -26.47 1.86 -10.06
CA LEU A 264 -26.11 0.72 -10.92
C LEU A 264 -24.76 0.97 -11.62
N ARG A 265 -24.56 2.17 -12.20
CA ARG A 265 -23.26 2.56 -12.79
C ARG A 265 -22.14 2.52 -11.78
N GLN A 266 -22.37 2.96 -10.54
CA GLN A 266 -21.37 2.92 -9.49
C GLN A 266 -21.03 1.50 -9.04
N ILE A 267 -22.03 0.61 -8.98
CA ILE A 267 -21.84 -0.81 -8.70
C ILE A 267 -21.00 -1.47 -9.79
N GLU A 268 -21.31 -1.24 -11.07
CA GLU A 268 -20.53 -1.76 -12.20
C GLU A 268 -19.08 -1.27 -12.16
N ALA A 269 -18.86 0.02 -11.91
CA ALA A 269 -17.52 0.58 -11.76
C ALA A 269 -16.76 -0.05 -10.59
N THR A 270 -17.45 -0.37 -9.50
CA THR A 270 -16.86 -1.01 -8.32
C THR A 270 -16.58 -2.49 -8.57
N ARG A 271 -17.51 -3.20 -9.21
CA ARG A 271 -17.40 -4.61 -9.62
C ARG A 271 -16.20 -4.81 -10.54
N ASN A 272 -16.00 -3.92 -11.51
CA ASN A 272 -14.86 -3.95 -12.43
C ASN A 272 -13.51 -3.83 -11.68
N LYS A 273 -13.44 -3.02 -10.63
CA LYS A 273 -12.22 -2.91 -9.78
C LYS A 273 -11.91 -4.24 -9.10
N TYR A 274 -12.91 -4.91 -8.52
CA TYR A 274 -12.70 -6.17 -7.81
C TYR A 274 -12.57 -7.40 -8.72
N SER A 275 -13.12 -7.35 -9.94
CA SER A 275 -13.04 -8.43 -10.95
C SER A 275 -11.66 -8.54 -11.61
N THR A 276 -10.84 -7.48 -11.54
CA THR A 276 -9.50 -7.49 -12.13
C THR A 276 -8.65 -8.62 -11.49
N LYS A 277 -8.07 -9.48 -12.34
CA LYS A 277 -7.27 -10.67 -11.96
C LYS A 277 -5.99 -10.35 -11.15
N GLY A 278 -5.66 -9.07 -10.93
CA GLY A 278 -4.47 -8.63 -10.20
C GLY A 278 -4.66 -8.54 -8.68
N THR A 279 -3.56 -8.42 -7.94
CA THR A 279 -3.60 -8.10 -6.50
C THR A 279 -4.18 -6.70 -6.29
N LEU A 280 -5.29 -6.62 -5.55
CA LEU A 280 -5.94 -5.35 -5.23
C LEU A 280 -5.49 -4.91 -3.84
N PHE A 281 -5.06 -3.65 -3.73
CA PHE A 281 -4.60 -3.06 -2.48
C PHE A 281 -5.60 -2.00 -2.03
N VAL A 282 -5.96 -2.04 -0.75
CA VAL A 282 -6.89 -1.08 -0.12
C VAL A 282 -6.11 -0.32 0.96
N PRO A 283 -6.24 1.01 1.05
CA PRO A 283 -5.62 1.79 2.10
C PRO A 283 -6.12 1.36 3.48
N LEU A 284 -5.21 1.31 4.45
CA LEU A 284 -5.54 1.15 5.86
C LEU A 284 -6.05 2.50 6.37
N GLY A 285 -7.33 2.55 6.79
CA GLY A 285 -7.96 3.72 7.38
C GLY A 285 -7.70 3.86 8.87
#